data_AF-A0A6F9CMH7-F1
#
_entry.id   AF-A0A6F9CMH7-F1
#
_cell.length_a   1.000
_cell.length_b   1.000
_cell.length_c   1.000
_cell.angle_alpha   90.00
_cell.angle_beta   90.00
_cell.angle_gamma   90.00
#
_symmetry.space_group_name_H-M   'P 1'
#
loop_
_entity.id
_entity.type
_entity.pdbx_description
1 polymer ?
#
loop_
_entity_poly.entity_id
_entity_poly.type
_entity_poly.pdbx_seq_one_letter_code
_entity_poly.pdbx_strand_id
1 'polypeptide(L)'
;MTVSKFASFCTMGANASALEKEIGSEQFPVNEHYFGLVNFGNTCYCNSVLQALYFCRPFREKILAYRSQPRRKENLLTCLADLFHSIANQKRKVGVIPPKKFITRLRKENELFDNYMQQDAHEFLNYLLNTIADLLQEERKQDKTNGRLANGSLDSQNHNSNAPPPLHLGP
;
A
#
# COMPACT_ATOMS: atom_id res chain seq x y z
N MET A 1 -2.01 -28.49 -50.64
CA MET A 1 -1.62 -27.69 -49.45
C MET A 1 -2.29 -26.33 -49.57
N THR A 2 -3.41 -26.13 -48.87
CA THR A 2 -4.02 -24.80 -48.78
C THR A 2 -4.56 -24.69 -47.36
N VAL A 3 -3.76 -24.14 -46.46
CA VAL A 3 -4.20 -23.81 -45.11
C VAL A 3 -4.86 -22.44 -45.20
N SER A 4 -6.19 -22.42 -45.19
CA SER A 4 -6.98 -21.20 -45.07
C SER A 4 -6.64 -20.52 -43.74
N LYS A 5 -5.95 -19.38 -43.80
CA LYS A 5 -5.80 -18.46 -42.67
C LYS A 5 -7.19 -17.90 -42.34
N PHE A 6 -7.80 -18.43 -41.29
CA PHE A 6 -8.87 -17.73 -40.58
C PHE A 6 -8.24 -16.50 -39.91
N ALA A 7 -8.28 -15.36 -40.59
CA ALA A 7 -8.08 -14.08 -39.93
C ALA A 7 -9.36 -13.80 -39.13
N SER A 8 -9.33 -14.12 -37.83
CA SER A 8 -10.29 -13.60 -36.87
C SER A 8 -10.08 -12.09 -36.80
N PHE A 9 -10.90 -11.32 -37.52
CA PHE A 9 -10.99 -9.88 -37.35
C PHE A 9 -11.68 -9.61 -36.01
N CYS A 10 -10.92 -9.67 -34.92
CA CYS A 10 -11.35 -9.09 -33.65
C CYS A 10 -11.44 -7.58 -33.85
N THR A 11 -12.68 -7.10 -34.00
CA THR A 11 -13.02 -5.68 -34.08
C THR A 11 -12.61 -5.02 -32.76
N MET A 12 -11.39 -4.48 -32.69
CA MET A 12 -11.01 -3.64 -31.56
C MET A 12 -11.95 -2.45 -31.53
N GLY A 13 -12.73 -2.32 -30.45
CA GLY A 13 -13.65 -1.21 -30.27
C GLY A 13 -12.92 0.13 -30.47
N ALA A 14 -13.59 1.08 -31.12
CA ALA A 14 -13.04 2.39 -31.47
C ALA A 14 -12.44 3.19 -30.28
N ASN A 15 -12.68 2.72 -29.05
CA ASN A 15 -12.28 3.36 -27.80
C ASN A 15 -11.00 2.78 -27.14
N ALA A 16 -10.34 1.78 -27.74
CA ALA A 16 -9.11 1.21 -27.19
C ALA A 16 -7.91 2.16 -27.35
N SER A 17 -7.06 2.28 -26.31
CA SER A 17 -5.82 3.07 -26.39
C SER A 17 -4.81 2.49 -27.38
N ALA A 18 -3.82 3.28 -27.81
CA ALA A 18 -2.75 2.80 -28.70
C ALA A 18 -2.00 1.59 -28.14
N LEU A 19 -1.68 1.60 -26.84
CA LEU A 19 -1.01 0.48 -26.16
C LEU A 19 -1.88 -0.78 -26.13
N GLU A 20 -3.19 -0.65 -25.91
CA GLU A 20 -4.12 -1.80 -26.01
C GLU A 20 -4.15 -2.39 -27.42
N LYS A 21 -4.05 -1.53 -28.44
CA LYS A 21 -4.02 -1.94 -29.84
C LYS A 21 -2.73 -2.65 -30.23
N GLU A 22 -1.59 -2.19 -29.73
CA GLU A 22 -0.28 -2.78 -30.01
C GLU A 22 -0.08 -4.13 -29.32
N ILE A 23 -0.52 -4.27 -28.06
CA ILE A 23 -0.47 -5.55 -27.34
C ILE A 23 -1.49 -6.54 -27.93
N GLY A 24 -2.64 -6.04 -28.35
CA GLY A 24 -3.75 -6.86 -28.84
C GLY A 24 -4.64 -7.39 -27.71
N SER A 25 -5.93 -7.45 -27.97
CA SER A 25 -6.96 -7.78 -26.98
C SER A 25 -6.80 -9.16 -26.33
N GLU A 26 -6.25 -10.14 -27.07
CA GLU A 26 -6.07 -11.52 -26.60
C GLU A 26 -4.85 -11.68 -25.68
N GLN A 27 -3.82 -10.84 -25.85
CA GLN A 27 -2.58 -10.91 -25.06
C GLN A 27 -2.61 -9.97 -23.85
N PHE A 28 -3.52 -8.99 -23.83
CA PHE A 28 -3.64 -8.06 -22.72
C PHE A 28 -4.12 -8.78 -21.46
N PRO A 29 -3.33 -8.82 -20.37
CA PRO A 29 -3.71 -9.56 -19.17
C PRO A 29 -5.01 -9.04 -18.57
N VAL A 30 -5.93 -9.95 -18.23
CA VAL A 30 -7.31 -9.63 -17.83
C VAL A 30 -7.43 -8.75 -16.58
N ASN A 31 -6.45 -8.80 -15.67
CA ASN A 31 -6.45 -8.08 -14.39
C ASN A 31 -5.25 -7.15 -14.22
N GLU A 32 -4.64 -6.71 -15.33
CA GLU A 32 -3.55 -5.74 -15.27
C GLU A 32 -4.00 -4.37 -15.78
N HIS A 33 -3.43 -3.33 -15.17
CA HIS A 33 -3.69 -1.94 -15.50
C HIS A 33 -2.35 -1.25 -15.73
N TYR A 34 -2.16 -0.67 -16.92
CA TYR A 34 -0.91 0.01 -17.30
C TYR A 34 -1.12 1.51 -17.29
N PHE A 35 -0.70 2.14 -16.18
CA PHE A 35 -0.88 3.57 -15.96
C PHE A 35 0.45 4.26 -15.82
N GLY A 36 0.71 5.25 -16.68
CA GLY A 36 1.83 6.17 -16.52
C GLY A 36 1.63 7.07 -15.31
N LEU A 37 2.73 7.65 -14.81
CA LEU A 37 2.70 8.61 -13.71
C LEU A 37 3.08 10.00 -14.21
N VAL A 38 2.28 11.01 -13.88
CA VAL A 38 2.57 12.41 -14.22
C VAL A 38 3.86 12.85 -13.54
N ASN A 39 4.72 13.57 -14.26
CA ASN A 39 5.93 14.19 -13.72
C ASN A 39 5.58 15.57 -13.11
N PHE A 40 5.96 15.81 -11.86
CA PHE A 40 5.69 17.06 -11.12
C PHE A 40 6.96 17.89 -10.89
N GLY A 41 7.72 18.09 -11.98
CA GLY A 41 8.98 18.82 -11.97
C GLY A 41 10.11 17.93 -11.46
N ASN A 42 10.89 17.36 -12.39
CA ASN A 42 12.04 16.50 -12.10
C ASN A 42 11.73 15.30 -11.18
N THR A 43 10.48 14.80 -11.14
CA THR A 43 10.10 13.63 -10.32
C THR A 43 10.18 12.30 -11.08
N CYS A 44 10.88 12.25 -12.23
CA CYS A 44 11.00 11.04 -13.04
C CYS A 44 11.76 9.91 -12.32
N TYR A 45 12.74 10.25 -11.48
CA TYR A 45 13.45 9.30 -10.62
C TYR A 45 12.49 8.53 -9.69
N CYS A 46 11.49 9.25 -9.16
CA CYS A 46 10.47 8.68 -8.29
C CYS A 46 9.50 7.82 -9.09
N ASN A 47 9.01 8.35 -10.22
CA ASN A 47 8.05 7.64 -11.08
C ASN A 47 8.63 6.32 -11.61
N SER A 48 9.90 6.28 -12.01
CA SER A 48 10.53 5.05 -12.53
C SER A 48 10.66 3.97 -11.45
N VAL A 49 11.07 4.35 -10.23
CA VAL A 49 11.15 3.42 -9.09
C VAL A 49 9.77 2.91 -8.68
N LEU A 50 8.75 3.78 -8.62
CA LEU A 50 7.39 3.38 -8.30
C LEU A 50 6.83 2.37 -9.31
N GLN A 51 7.11 2.55 -10.61
CA GLN A 51 6.74 1.58 -11.65
C GLN A 51 7.45 0.25 -11.43
N ALA A 52 8.77 0.27 -11.22
CA ALA A 52 9.53 -0.97 -10.97
C ALA A 52 8.98 -1.74 -9.76
N LEU A 53 8.72 -1.06 -8.64
CA LEU A 53 8.15 -1.67 -7.44
C LEU A 53 6.72 -2.16 -7.64
N TYR A 54 5.90 -1.48 -8.44
CA TYR A 54 4.54 -1.93 -8.76
C TYR A 54 4.55 -3.28 -9.53
N PHE A 55 5.51 -3.49 -10.43
CA PHE A 55 5.62 -4.74 -11.17
C PHE A 55 6.35 -5.85 -10.40
N CYS A 56 6.96 -5.55 -9.25
CA CYS A 56 7.39 -6.55 -8.28
C CYS A 56 6.16 -7.15 -7.56
N ARG A 57 5.56 -8.20 -8.14
CA ARG A 57 4.30 -8.81 -7.67
C ARG A 57 4.23 -9.04 -6.15
N PRO A 58 5.24 -9.66 -5.49
CA PRO A 58 5.18 -9.89 -4.04
C PRO A 58 5.08 -8.59 -3.24
N PHE A 59 5.77 -7.54 -3.69
CA PHE A 59 5.71 -6.22 -3.05
C PHE A 59 4.35 -5.56 -3.27
N ARG A 60 3.86 -5.54 -4.52
CA ARG A 60 2.54 -5.00 -4.87
C ARG A 60 1.42 -5.63 -4.04
N GLU A 61 1.40 -6.96 -3.94
CA GLU A 61 0.37 -7.68 -3.18
C GLU A 61 0.39 -7.31 -1.69
N LYS A 62 1.57 -7.20 -1.09
CA LYS A 62 1.70 -6.79 0.32
C LYS A 62 1.25 -5.35 0.55
N ILE A 63 1.56 -4.44 -0.36
CA ILE A 63 1.12 -3.03 -0.29
C ILE A 63 -0.40 -2.92 -0.43
N LEU A 64 -1.01 -3.66 -1.36
CA LEU A 64 -2.47 -3.69 -1.53
C LEU A 64 -3.18 -4.32 -0.32
N ALA A 65 -2.61 -5.37 0.27
CA ALA A 65 -3.11 -5.97 1.50
C ALA A 65 -3.02 -4.99 2.69
N TYR A 66 -1.92 -4.23 2.78
CA TYR A 66 -1.74 -3.20 3.81
C TYR A 66 -2.85 -2.14 3.76
N ARG A 67 -3.25 -1.67 2.57
CA ARG A 67 -4.36 -0.70 2.42
C ARG A 67 -5.66 -1.18 3.05
N SER A 68 -5.95 -2.48 2.96
CA SER A 68 -7.24 -3.06 3.36
C SER A 68 -7.45 -3.08 4.88
N GLN A 69 -6.41 -2.77 5.66
CA GLN A 69 -6.48 -2.74 7.12
C GLN A 69 -7.18 -1.47 7.62
N PRO A 70 -8.06 -1.56 8.65
CA PRO A 70 -8.78 -0.41 9.18
C PRO A 70 -7.87 0.54 9.97
N ARG A 71 -8.14 1.85 9.85
CA ARG A 71 -7.58 2.95 10.66
C ARG A 71 -6.05 2.97 10.80
N ARG A 72 -5.36 3.47 9.77
CA ARG A 72 -3.95 3.85 9.84
C ARG A 72 -3.80 5.37 9.75
N LYS A 73 -2.87 5.93 10.53
CA LYS A 73 -2.48 7.35 10.42
C LYS A 73 -1.79 7.56 9.09
N GLU A 74 -2.07 8.68 8.42
CA GLU A 74 -1.43 9.01 7.14
C GLU A 74 0.10 9.14 7.28
N ASN A 75 0.81 8.37 6.45
CA ASN A 75 2.26 8.32 6.27
C ASN A 75 2.62 7.95 4.81
N LEU A 76 3.91 7.96 4.47
CA LEU A 76 4.37 7.62 3.12
C LEU A 76 3.91 6.23 2.65
N LEU A 77 3.89 5.23 3.53
CA LEU A 77 3.40 3.88 3.21
C LEU A 77 1.91 3.87 2.88
N THR A 78 1.07 4.59 3.64
CA THR A 78 -0.36 4.71 3.31
C THR A 78 -0.57 5.44 1.97
N CYS A 79 0.22 6.48 1.67
CA CYS A 79 0.15 7.16 0.37
C CYS A 79 0.60 6.27 -0.79
N LEU A 80 1.61 5.42 -0.58
CA LEU A 80 2.03 4.41 -1.56
C LEU A 80 0.92 3.39 -1.80
N ALA A 81 0.30 2.92 -0.71
CA ALA A 81 -0.79 1.95 -0.78
C ALA A 81 -2.01 2.50 -1.50
N ASP A 82 -2.37 3.77 -1.25
CA ASP A 82 -3.42 4.48 -1.99
C ASP A 82 -3.08 4.63 -3.47
N LEU A 83 -1.82 4.91 -3.81
CA LEU A 83 -1.38 5.01 -5.20
C LEU A 83 -1.49 3.66 -5.93
N PHE A 84 -0.97 2.59 -5.33
CA PHE A 84 -1.04 1.24 -5.92
C PHE A 84 -2.50 0.78 -6.05
N HIS A 85 -3.32 1.04 -5.04
CA HIS A 85 -4.75 0.76 -5.08
C HIS A 85 -5.45 1.56 -6.20
N SER A 86 -5.08 2.83 -6.38
CA SER A 86 -5.62 3.68 -7.45
C SER A 86 -5.29 3.14 -8.84
N ILE A 87 -4.09 2.58 -9.06
CA ILE A 87 -3.70 1.94 -10.33
C ILE A 87 -4.49 0.64 -10.53
N ALA A 88 -4.53 -0.23 -9.51
CA ALA A 88 -5.11 -1.56 -9.59
C ALA A 88 -6.64 -1.56 -9.74
N ASN A 89 -7.33 -0.47 -9.42
CA ASN A 89 -8.80 -0.37 -9.46
C ASN A 89 -9.30 0.58 -10.56
N GLN A 90 -8.48 0.84 -11.57
CA GLN A 90 -8.92 1.65 -12.70
C GLN A 90 -9.95 0.92 -13.55
N LYS A 91 -10.98 1.64 -14.01
CA LYS A 91 -11.98 1.07 -14.95
C LYS A 91 -11.38 0.81 -16.33
N ARG A 92 -10.37 1.59 -16.72
CA ARG A 92 -9.67 1.46 -18.00
C ARG A 92 -8.42 0.61 -17.81
N LYS A 93 -8.02 -0.10 -18.88
CA LYS A 93 -6.79 -0.89 -18.92
C LYS A 93 -5.54 -0.03 -18.99
N VAL A 94 -5.61 1.11 -19.66
CA VAL A 94 -4.46 2.01 -19.88
C VAL A 94 -4.83 3.46 -19.55
N GLY A 95 -3.88 4.20 -19.00
CA GLY A 95 -4.05 5.63 -18.77
C GLY A 95 -2.87 6.29 -18.08
N VAL A 96 -3.15 7.40 -17.38
CA VAL A 96 -2.17 8.17 -16.62
C VAL A 96 -2.78 8.57 -15.28
N ILE A 97 -2.01 8.44 -14.19
CA ILE A 97 -2.39 8.84 -12.83
C ILE A 97 -1.44 9.92 -12.31
N PRO A 98 -1.96 10.98 -11.67
CA PRO A 98 -1.14 11.96 -10.97
C PRO A 98 -0.78 11.49 -9.54
N PRO A 99 0.48 11.15 -9.21
CA PRO A 99 0.88 10.75 -7.85
C PRO A 99 0.97 11.92 -6.84
N LYS A 100 0.08 12.92 -6.90
CA LYS A 100 0.18 14.18 -6.12
C LYS A 100 0.33 13.93 -4.63
N LYS A 101 -0.56 13.11 -4.04
CA LYS A 101 -0.54 12.82 -2.59
C LYS A 101 0.79 12.19 -2.16
N PHE A 102 1.28 11.23 -2.93
CA PHE A 102 2.56 10.57 -2.65
C PHE A 102 3.73 11.56 -2.72
N ILE A 103 3.81 12.37 -3.79
CA ILE A 103 4.88 13.35 -3.96
C ILE A 103 4.84 14.41 -2.85
N THR A 104 3.67 14.95 -2.52
CA THR A 104 3.51 15.90 -1.41
C THR A 104 3.96 15.28 -0.09
N ARG A 105 3.65 14.00 0.15
CA ARG A 105 4.07 13.32 1.38
C ARG A 105 5.57 13.06 1.41
N LEU A 106 6.15 12.61 0.31
CA LEU A 106 7.60 12.39 0.17
C LEU A 106 8.39 13.67 0.50
N ARG A 107 8.01 14.80 -0.11
CA ARG A 107 8.63 16.10 0.14
C ARG A 107 8.51 16.52 1.61
N LYS A 108 7.35 16.29 2.22
CA LYS A 108 7.12 16.61 3.63
C LYS A 108 7.94 15.74 4.60
N GLU A 109 8.23 14.48 4.24
CA GLU A 109 8.92 13.54 5.14
C GLU A 109 10.44 13.53 4.97
N ASN A 110 10.99 14.09 3.89
CA ASN A 110 12.43 14.16 3.68
C ASN A 110 12.83 15.42 2.88
N GLU A 111 13.55 16.31 3.55
CA GLU A 111 14.05 17.58 3.02
C GLU A 111 14.94 17.40 1.77
N LEU A 112 15.66 16.27 1.67
CA LEU A 112 16.46 15.95 0.48
C LEU A 112 15.62 15.96 -0.80
N PHE A 113 14.37 15.51 -0.71
CA PHE A 113 13.45 15.46 -1.82
C PHE A 113 12.54 16.69 -1.92
N ASP A 114 12.57 17.61 -0.95
CA ASP A 114 11.75 18.84 -0.90
C ASP A 114 12.31 19.97 -1.78
N ASN A 115 12.51 19.65 -3.06
CA ASN A 115 12.93 20.62 -4.06
C ASN A 115 12.45 20.17 -5.45
N TYR A 116 12.78 20.96 -6.46
CA TYR A 116 12.47 20.69 -7.86
C TYR A 116 13.68 20.18 -8.65
N MET A 117 14.74 19.73 -7.97
CA MET A 117 15.92 19.18 -8.63
C MET A 117 15.71 17.71 -9.01
N GLN A 118 16.45 17.25 -10.01
CA GLN A 118 16.57 15.81 -10.25
C GLN A 118 17.33 15.17 -9.09
N GLN A 119 16.96 13.93 -8.78
CA GLN A 119 17.52 13.16 -7.68
C GLN A 119 17.95 11.79 -8.19
N ASP A 120 18.81 11.11 -7.44
CA ASP A 120 19.22 9.76 -7.75
C ASP A 120 18.07 8.77 -7.45
N ALA A 121 17.70 7.96 -8.45
CA ALA A 121 16.66 6.95 -8.32
C ALA A 121 17.02 5.86 -7.30
N HIS A 122 18.30 5.50 -7.22
CA HIS A 122 18.79 4.52 -6.25
C HIS A 122 18.68 5.06 -4.82
N GLU A 123 19.01 6.34 -4.61
CA GLU A 123 18.84 7.00 -3.31
C GLU A 123 17.38 7.04 -2.88
N PHE A 124 16.48 7.42 -3.80
CA PHE A 124 15.04 7.37 -3.53
C PHE A 124 14.54 5.95 -3.20
N LEU A 125 14.96 4.93 -3.95
CA LEU A 125 14.58 3.55 -3.69
C LEU A 125 15.02 3.09 -2.29
N ASN A 126 16.28 3.35 -1.94
CA ASN A 126 16.83 2.97 -0.65
C ASN A 126 16.09 3.67 0.51
N TYR A 127 15.87 4.98 0.38
CA TYR A 127 15.05 5.72 1.32
C TYR A 127 13.64 5.11 1.48
N LEU A 128 12.93 4.91 0.37
CA LEU A 128 11.55 4.43 0.39
C LEU A 128 11.42 3.08 1.09
N LEU A 129 12.31 2.12 0.78
CA LEU A 129 12.25 0.79 1.37
C LEU A 129 12.57 0.80 2.87
N ASN A 130 13.56 1.59 3.31
CA ASN A 130 13.87 1.72 4.73
C ASN A 130 12.74 2.41 5.48
N THR A 131 12.17 3.50 4.94
CA THR A 131 11.02 4.17 5.56
C THR A 131 9.82 3.23 5.71
N ILE A 132 9.53 2.41 4.70
CA ILE A 132 8.46 1.39 4.81
C ILE A 132 8.79 0.36 5.90
N ALA A 133 10.04 -0.10 5.97
CA ALA A 133 10.46 -1.06 6.98
C ALA A 133 10.31 -0.49 8.41
N ASP A 134 10.71 0.76 8.62
CA ASP A 134 10.63 1.44 9.91
C ASP A 134 9.17 1.64 10.34
N LEU A 135 8.31 2.14 9.45
CA LEU A 135 6.87 2.30 9.71
C LEU A 135 6.22 0.97 10.13
N LEU A 136 6.53 -0.14 9.44
CA LEU A 136 6.02 -1.46 9.80
C LEU A 136 6.59 -2.00 11.11
N GLN A 137 7.81 -1.61 11.49
CA GLN A 137 8.39 -1.97 12.79
C GLN A 137 7.72 -1.19 13.93
N GLU A 138 7.49 0.11 13.73
CA GLU A 138 6.82 0.97 14.70
C GLU A 138 5.39 0.49 14.98
N GLU A 139 4.63 0.15 13.95
CA GLU A 139 3.28 -0.40 14.10
C GLU A 139 3.28 -1.69 14.93
N ARG A 140 4.20 -2.62 14.63
CA ARG A 140 4.32 -3.88 15.40
C ARG A 140 4.69 -3.64 16.87
N LYS A 141 5.44 -2.58 17.17
CA LYS A 141 5.76 -2.20 18.54
C LYS A 141 4.50 -1.66 19.23
N GLN A 142 3.76 -0.76 18.58
CA GLN A 142 2.53 -0.16 19.13
C GLN A 142 1.44 -1.21 19.40
N ASP A 143 1.26 -2.19 18.51
CA ASP A 143 0.27 -3.27 18.71
C ASP A 143 0.59 -4.11 19.95
N LYS A 144 1.87 -4.35 20.24
CA LYS A 144 2.32 -5.06 21.45
C LYS A 144 2.06 -4.24 22.72
N THR A 145 2.27 -2.93 22.67
CA THR A 145 2.02 -2.04 23.82
C THR A 145 0.53 -1.91 24.10
N ASN A 146 -0.29 -1.73 23.06
CA ASN A 146 -1.74 -1.59 23.18
C ASN A 146 -2.42 -2.90 23.60
N GLY A 147 -1.95 -4.05 23.11
CA GLY A 147 -2.43 -5.37 23.53
C GLY A 147 -2.10 -5.70 25.00
N ARG A 148 -1.00 -5.16 25.54
CA ARG A 148 -0.65 -5.31 26.97
C ARG A 148 -1.57 -4.52 27.90
N LEU A 149 -2.04 -3.34 27.48
CA LEU A 149 -2.94 -2.50 28.27
C LEU A 149 -4.37 -3.10 28.35
N ALA A 150 -4.82 -3.80 27.30
CA ALA A 150 -6.14 -4.42 27.28
C ALA A 150 -6.26 -5.66 28.19
N ASN A 151 -5.17 -6.37 28.47
CA ASN A 151 -5.16 -7.56 29.33
C ASN A 151 -4.90 -7.27 30.82
N GLY A 152 -4.72 -6.00 31.21
CA GLY A 152 -4.39 -5.60 32.59
C GLY A 152 -5.58 -5.22 33.49
N SER A 153 -6.83 -5.41 33.07
CA SER A 153 -8.02 -4.91 33.77
C SER A 153 -9.00 -5.99 34.28
N LEU A 154 -8.55 -7.23 34.42
CA LEU A 154 -9.31 -8.32 35.04
C LEU A 154 -8.46 -9.01 36.11
N ASP A 155 -8.24 -8.33 37.23
CA ASP A 155 -8.07 -8.99 38.53
C ASP A 155 -8.06 -7.94 39.65
N SER A 156 -9.25 -7.61 40.14
CA SER A 156 -9.41 -7.09 41.48
C SER A 156 -10.77 -7.50 42.03
N GLN A 157 -10.69 -8.10 43.21
CA GLN A 157 -11.76 -8.47 44.14
C GLN A 157 -12.37 -9.87 43.97
N ASN A 158 -11.68 -10.86 44.55
CA ASN A 158 -12.41 -11.87 45.31
C ASN A 158 -11.59 -12.31 46.55
N HIS A 159 -11.68 -11.54 47.62
CA HIS A 159 -11.32 -12.00 48.96
C HIS A 159 -12.51 -11.72 49.88
N ASN A 160 -13.37 -12.72 50.06
CA ASN A 160 -14.38 -12.71 51.10
C ASN A 160 -14.17 -13.92 52.01
N SER A 161 -13.44 -13.73 53.09
CA SER A 161 -13.28 -14.70 54.19
C SER A 161 -14.33 -14.40 55.26
N ASN A 162 -15.45 -15.12 55.21
CA ASN A 162 -16.41 -15.22 56.30
C ASN A 162 -16.00 -16.35 57.24
N ALA A 163 -15.42 -16.02 58.39
CA ALA A 163 -15.29 -16.91 59.54
C ALA A 163 -16.12 -16.34 60.71
N PRO A 164 -16.92 -17.13 61.43
CA PRO A 164 -17.72 -16.64 62.54
C PRO A 164 -16.89 -16.52 63.85
N PRO A 165 -17.21 -15.58 64.75
CA PRO A 165 -16.50 -15.41 66.01
C PRO A 165 -16.94 -16.43 67.08
N PRO A 166 -16.07 -16.76 68.07
CA PRO A 166 -16.41 -17.66 69.16
C PRO A 166 -17.18 -16.92 70.26
N LEU A 167 -18.29 -17.51 70.71
CA LEU A 167 -19.04 -17.02 71.87
C LEU A 167 -18.39 -17.52 73.17
N HIS A 168 -17.96 -16.56 73.99
CA HIS A 168 -17.39 -16.77 75.33
C HIS A 168 -18.52 -16.94 76.36
N LEU A 169 -18.34 -17.89 77.27
CA LEU A 169 -19.24 -18.23 78.37
C LEU A 169 -19.23 -17.20 79.50
N GLY A 170 -20.40 -17.01 80.13
CA GLY A 170 -20.52 -16.81 81.57
C GLY A 170 -21.76 -16.02 82.01
N PRO A 171 -22.16 -16.08 83.29
CA PRO A 171 -21.78 -17.03 84.35
C PRO A 171 -22.78 -18.20 84.53
#